data_AF-W7DX87-F1
#
_entry.id   AF-W7DX87-F1
#
_cell.length_a   1.000
_cell.length_b   1.000
_cell.length_c   1.000
_cell.angle_alpha   90.00
_cell.angle_beta   90.00
_cell.angle_gamma   90.00
#
_symmetry.space_group_name_H-M   'P 1'
#
loop_
_entity.id
_entity.type
_entity.pdbx_description
1 polymer ?
#
loop_
_entity_poly.entity_id
_entity_poly.type
_entity_poly.pdbx_seq_one_letter_code
_entity_poly.pdbx_strand_id
1 'polypeptide(L)'
;MIKKLSTGHGPSQAALAAIDALAPREPFTYTKITNQYSVIRSILTRRHQGQCASRAVGGQKRQLLHPHQEQALIAYINQLIERGLPPSQSIIRNFALNIAKREVRLNWASRFAIGLDNCRHKVDSRSKYSLYFSLLCNKINQYRVEARHIYNIDKKGFILSIVSRLRRIFSKASYEGIRGRSTIQDGSRQ
;
A
#
# COMPACT_ATOMS: atom_id res chain seq x y z
N MET A 1 8.74 19.28 31.69
CA MET A 1 8.95 18.32 30.58
C MET A 1 7.66 17.52 30.38
N ILE A 2 6.70 18.05 29.61
CA ILE A 2 5.37 17.44 29.47
C ILE A 2 5.44 16.40 28.36
N LYS A 3 5.25 15.13 28.73
CA LYS A 3 5.10 14.00 27.80
C LYS A 3 3.89 14.28 26.90
N LYS A 4 4.14 14.65 25.63
CA LYS A 4 3.13 14.54 24.58
C LYS A 4 2.82 13.05 24.40
N LEU A 5 1.72 12.60 25.00
CA LEU A 5 1.09 11.35 24.61
C LEU A 5 0.61 11.54 23.17
N SER A 6 1.42 11.06 22.23
CA SER A 6 1.09 10.94 20.82
C SER A 6 0.06 9.83 20.65
N THR A 7 -1.18 10.07 21.03
CA THR A 7 -2.31 9.35 20.44
C THR A 7 -2.53 9.99 19.07
N GLY A 8 -2.55 9.20 18.00
CA GLY A 8 -2.64 9.67 16.61
C GLY A 8 -3.99 10.30 16.23
N HIS A 9 -4.65 10.97 17.16
CA HIS A 9 -5.94 11.63 17.01
C HIS A 9 -5.69 13.14 17.10
N GLY A 10 -6.02 13.87 16.04
CA GLY A 10 -5.83 15.32 16.01
C GLY A 10 -6.52 16.02 17.20
N PRO A 11 -6.10 17.25 17.56
CA PRO A 11 -6.57 17.96 18.76
C PRO A 11 -8.10 18.10 18.83
N SER A 12 -8.76 18.19 17.67
CA SER A 12 -10.23 18.22 17.58
C SER A 12 -10.92 16.93 18.01
N GLN A 13 -10.28 15.77 17.84
CA GLN A 13 -10.86 14.47 18.23
C GLN A 13 -10.65 14.20 19.71
N ALA A 14 -9.52 14.65 20.28
CA ALA A 14 -9.28 14.63 21.73
C ALA A 14 -10.28 15.53 22.47
N ALA A 15 -10.58 16.71 21.91
CA ALA A 15 -11.59 17.61 22.45
C ALA A 15 -13.02 17.02 22.41
N LEU A 16 -13.37 16.23 21.39
CA LEU A 16 -14.65 15.53 21.32
C LEU A 16 -14.73 14.42 22.38
N ALA A 17 -13.68 13.60 22.53
CA ALA A 17 -13.63 12.56 23.56
C ALA A 17 -13.73 13.13 24.98
N ALA A 18 -13.20 14.34 25.22
CA ALA A 18 -13.33 15.04 26.49
C ALA A 18 -14.77 15.50 26.77
N ILE A 19 -15.54 15.82 25.73
CA ILE A 19 -16.98 16.14 25.86
C ILE A 19 -17.77 14.86 26.13
N ASP A 20 -17.49 13.78 25.39
CA ASP A 20 -18.19 12.50 25.53
C ASP A 20 -17.91 11.80 26.88
N ALA A 21 -16.79 12.13 27.53
CA ALA A 21 -16.42 11.62 28.86
C ALA A 21 -17.10 12.34 30.03
N LEU A 22 -17.77 13.47 29.79
CA LEU A 22 -18.53 14.17 30.83
C LEU A 22 -19.79 13.37 31.18
N ALA A 23 -20.19 13.41 32.46
CA ALA A 23 -21.40 12.73 32.89
C ALA A 23 -22.62 13.30 32.13
N PRO A 24 -23.58 12.47 31.71
CA PRO A 24 -24.79 12.95 31.05
C PRO A 24 -25.54 13.90 32.00
N ARG A 25 -25.52 15.21 31.68
CA ARG A 25 -26.08 16.39 32.39
C ARG A 25 -25.08 17.31 33.12
N GLU A 26 -23.77 17.08 33.03
CA GLU A 26 -22.81 18.06 33.52
C GLU A 26 -22.74 19.29 32.59
N PRO A 27 -22.98 20.52 33.10
CA PRO A 27 -22.95 21.71 32.25
C PRO A 27 -21.51 22.06 31.87
N PHE A 28 -21.19 21.98 30.58
CA PHE A 28 -19.89 22.40 30.06
C PHE A 28 -20.01 23.58 29.10
N THR A 29 -18.92 24.32 28.94
CA THR A 29 -18.82 25.43 27.98
C THR A 29 -17.79 25.07 26.92
N TYR A 30 -18.17 25.15 25.64
CA TYR A 30 -17.24 24.90 24.53
C TYR A 30 -15.96 25.73 24.62
N THR A 31 -16.04 26.97 25.13
CA THR A 31 -14.89 27.86 25.31
C THR A 31 -13.82 27.29 26.26
N LYS A 32 -14.22 26.61 27.33
CA LYS A 32 -13.27 25.99 28.29
C LYS A 32 -12.46 24.89 27.61
N ILE A 33 -13.16 24.03 26.87
CA ILE A 33 -12.57 22.89 26.15
C ILE A 33 -11.71 23.38 24.98
N THR A 34 -12.15 24.40 24.24
CA THR A 34 -11.38 24.95 23.11
C THR A 34 -10.06 25.56 23.56
N ASN A 35 -10.04 26.20 24.74
CA ASN A 35 -8.83 26.77 25.32
C ASN A 35 -7.87 25.68 25.80
N GLN A 36 -8.38 24.59 26.36
CA GLN A 36 -7.58 23.47 26.84
C GLN A 36 -6.90 22.70 25.69
N TYR A 37 -7.60 22.51 24.57
CA TYR A 37 -7.12 21.71 23.44
C TYR A 37 -6.61 22.55 22.25
N SER A 38 -6.61 23.88 22.36
CA SER A 38 -6.25 24.82 21.29
C SER A 38 -6.99 24.54 19.97
N VAL A 39 -8.31 24.31 20.05
CA VAL A 39 -9.17 24.01 18.88
C VAL A 39 -10.11 25.18 18.63
N ILE A 40 -10.34 25.52 17.35
CA ILE A 40 -11.31 26.54 16.97
C ILE A 40 -12.73 26.12 17.41
N ARG A 41 -13.40 26.98 18.18
CA ARG A 41 -14.75 26.73 18.72
C ARG A 41 -15.77 26.34 17.66
N SER A 42 -15.84 27.06 16.54
CA SER A 42 -16.79 26.77 15.45
C SER A 42 -16.61 25.37 14.85
N ILE A 43 -15.38 24.88 14.77
CA ILE A 43 -15.07 23.53 14.29
C ILE A 43 -15.50 22.47 15.31
N LEU A 44 -15.26 22.71 16.60
CA LEU A 44 -15.66 21.79 17.67
C LEU A 44 -17.19 21.68 17.77
N THR A 45 -17.91 22.80 17.76
CA THR A 45 -19.39 22.83 17.83
C THR A 45 -20.01 22.09 16.64
N ARG A 46 -19.58 22.37 15.41
CA ARG A 46 -20.12 21.70 14.21
C ARG A 46 -19.87 20.19 14.21
N ARG A 47 -18.72 19.75 14.72
CA ARG A 47 -18.41 18.32 14.85
C ARG A 47 -19.23 17.63 15.92
N HIS A 48 -19.36 18.23 17.10
CA HIS A 48 -20.14 17.68 18.21
C HIS A 48 -21.64 17.57 17.86
N GLN A 49 -22.17 18.55 17.12
CA GLN A 49 -23.56 18.54 16.62
C GLN A 49 -23.78 17.64 15.40
N GLY A 50 -22.78 16.86 14.97
CA GLY A 50 -22.90 15.96 13.82
C GLY A 50 -23.02 16.64 12.45
N GLN A 51 -22.85 17.97 12.36
CA GLN A 51 -22.94 18.71 11.10
C GLN A 51 -21.74 18.46 10.17
N CYS A 52 -20.63 17.97 10.72
CA CYS A 52 -19.49 17.51 9.94
C CYS A 52 -19.62 16.00 9.66
N ALA A 53 -19.94 15.63 8.42
CA ALA A 53 -19.79 14.25 7.98
C ALA A 53 -18.33 13.82 8.12
N SER A 54 -18.10 12.59 8.59
CA SER A 54 -16.74 12.05 8.67
C SER A 54 -16.11 11.98 7.28
N ARG A 55 -14.78 12.14 7.22
CA ARG A 55 -14.05 11.99 5.95
C ARG A 55 -14.28 10.62 5.30
N ALA A 56 -14.49 9.58 6.10
CA ALA A 56 -14.82 8.24 5.62
C ALA A 56 -16.18 8.20 4.91
N VAL A 57 -17.22 8.79 5.52
CA VAL A 57 -18.57 8.87 4.93
C VAL A 57 -18.57 9.71 3.65
N GLY A 58 -17.87 10.84 3.66
CA GLY A 58 -17.69 11.65 2.45
C GLY A 58 -16.92 10.93 1.34
N GLY A 59 -15.96 10.08 1.71
CA GLY A 59 -15.21 9.22 0.79
C GLY A 59 -16.10 8.15 0.14
N GLN A 60 -16.90 7.43 0.93
CA GLN A 60 -17.82 6.40 0.45
C GLN A 60 -18.82 6.96 -0.57
N LYS A 61 -19.38 8.16 -0.34
CA LYS A 61 -20.29 8.82 -1.30
C LYS A 61 -19.62 9.18 -2.63
N ARG A 62 -18.29 9.33 -2.65
CA ARG A 62 -17.51 9.69 -3.85
C ARG A 62 -16.91 8.47 -4.55
N GLN A 63 -17.06 7.27 -3.99
CA GLN A 63 -16.52 6.05 -4.60
C GLN A 63 -17.21 5.74 -5.92
N LEU A 64 -16.43 5.26 -6.89
CA LEU A 64 -16.95 4.85 -8.18
C LEU A 64 -17.67 3.48 -8.08
N LEU A 65 -17.18 2.61 -7.23
CA LEU A 65 -17.73 1.28 -7.01
C LEU A 65 -18.20 1.18 -5.57
N HIS A 66 -19.27 0.44 -5.34
CA HIS A 66 -19.71 0.13 -3.99
C HIS A 66 -18.62 -0.73 -3.29
N PRO A 67 -18.39 -0.61 -1.96
CA PRO A 67 -17.37 -1.38 -1.27
C PRO A 67 -17.40 -2.89 -1.55
N HIS A 68 -18.60 -3.48 -1.64
CA HIS A 68 -18.78 -4.89 -2.02
C HIS A 68 -18.27 -5.21 -3.45
N GLN A 69 -18.48 -4.29 -4.40
CA GLN A 69 -18.01 -4.43 -5.77
C GLN A 69 -16.49 -4.27 -5.87
N GLU A 70 -15.92 -3.32 -5.13
CA GLU A 70 -14.46 -3.18 -5.02
C GLU A 70 -13.84 -4.46 -4.48
N GLN A 71 -14.43 -5.05 -3.44
CA GLN A 71 -13.92 -6.28 -2.83
C GLN A 71 -13.98 -7.49 -3.79
N ALA A 72 -15.05 -7.63 -4.56
CA ALA A 72 -15.14 -8.64 -5.61
C ALA A 72 -14.09 -8.42 -6.72
N LEU A 73 -13.88 -7.17 -7.15
CA LEU A 73 -12.84 -6.82 -8.13
C LEU A 73 -11.43 -7.14 -7.62
N ILE A 74 -11.17 -6.88 -6.33
CA ILE A 74 -9.89 -7.21 -5.68
C ILE A 74 -9.68 -8.72 -5.63
N ALA A 75 -10.70 -9.49 -5.25
CA ALA A 75 -10.63 -10.95 -5.22
C ALA A 75 -10.28 -11.50 -6.61
N TYR A 76 -10.92 -10.99 -7.65
CA TYR A 76 -10.64 -11.37 -9.03
C TYR A 76 -9.22 -10.98 -9.48
N ILE A 77 -8.77 -9.77 -9.15
CA ILE A 77 -7.39 -9.32 -9.40
C ILE A 77 -6.37 -10.25 -8.73
N ASN A 78 -6.62 -10.68 -7.50
CA ASN A 78 -5.74 -11.61 -6.80
C ASN A 78 -5.68 -12.96 -7.50
N GLN A 79 -6.83 -13.50 -7.96
CA GLN A 79 -6.87 -14.73 -8.74
C GLN A 79 -6.06 -14.63 -10.05
N LEU A 80 -6.09 -13.47 -10.74
CA LEU A 80 -5.26 -13.26 -11.93
C LEU A 80 -3.77 -13.29 -11.61
N ILE A 81 -3.38 -12.66 -10.50
CA ILE A 81 -1.98 -12.62 -10.06
C ILE A 81 -1.48 -14.00 -9.67
N GLU A 82 -2.30 -14.79 -8.97
CA GLU A 82 -1.99 -16.19 -8.65
C GLU A 82 -1.74 -17.04 -9.89
N ARG A 83 -2.43 -16.74 -11.00
CA ARG A 83 -2.21 -17.38 -12.31
C ARG A 83 -1.01 -16.82 -13.08
N GLY A 84 -0.27 -15.86 -12.51
CA GLY A 84 0.87 -15.22 -13.16
C GLY A 84 0.49 -14.14 -14.18
N LEU A 85 -0.74 -13.66 -14.18
CA LEU A 85 -1.23 -12.62 -15.08
C LEU A 85 -1.38 -11.30 -14.32
N PRO A 86 -0.36 -10.41 -14.32
CA PRO A 86 -0.48 -9.12 -13.66
C PRO A 86 -1.57 -8.28 -14.36
N PRO A 87 -2.59 -7.81 -13.63
CA PRO A 87 -3.65 -7.02 -14.24
C PRO A 87 -3.11 -5.67 -14.70
N SER A 88 -3.28 -5.37 -15.99
CA SER A 88 -2.97 -4.04 -16.53
C SER A 88 -4.05 -3.03 -16.13
N GLN A 89 -3.71 -1.74 -16.15
CA GLN A 89 -4.65 -0.67 -15.84
C GLN A 89 -5.86 -0.69 -16.78
N SER A 90 -5.67 -1.06 -18.04
CA SER A 90 -6.74 -1.22 -19.03
C SER A 90 -7.71 -2.34 -18.65
N ILE A 91 -7.19 -3.48 -18.18
CA ILE A 91 -8.00 -4.60 -17.72
C ILE A 91 -8.85 -4.18 -16.50
N ILE A 92 -8.23 -3.54 -15.50
CA ILE A 92 -8.93 -3.05 -14.30
C ILE A 92 -10.02 -2.03 -14.68
N ARG A 93 -9.73 -1.13 -15.62
CA ARG A 93 -10.68 -0.14 -16.14
C ARG A 93 -11.88 -0.81 -16.82
N ASN A 94 -11.64 -1.82 -17.65
CA ASN A 94 -12.69 -2.54 -18.36
C ASN A 94 -13.63 -3.27 -17.38
N PHE A 95 -13.09 -3.90 -16.34
CA PHE A 95 -13.91 -4.51 -15.30
C PHE A 95 -14.72 -3.47 -14.52
N ALA A 96 -14.11 -2.35 -14.15
CA ALA A 96 -14.83 -1.27 -13.48
C ALA A 96 -15.93 -0.67 -14.36
N LEU A 97 -15.71 -0.56 -15.68
CA LEU A 97 -16.72 -0.13 -16.65
C LEU A 97 -17.89 -1.11 -16.69
N ASN A 98 -17.61 -2.42 -16.76
CA ASN A 98 -18.63 -3.46 -16.78
C ASN A 98 -19.48 -3.46 -15.49
N ILE A 99 -18.86 -3.26 -14.33
CA ILE A 99 -19.55 -3.25 -13.04
C ILE A 99 -20.36 -1.95 -12.86
N ALA A 100 -19.75 -0.81 -13.15
CA ALA A 100 -20.36 0.50 -12.89
C ALA A 100 -21.34 0.94 -13.98
N LYS A 101 -21.33 0.28 -15.16
CA LYS A 101 -22.12 0.62 -16.35
C LYS A 101 -22.00 2.10 -16.75
N ARG A 102 -20.82 2.67 -16.51
CA ARG A 102 -20.49 4.08 -16.81
C ARG A 102 -19.03 4.20 -17.22
N GLU A 103 -18.73 5.28 -17.93
CA GLU A 103 -17.36 5.54 -18.34
C GLU A 103 -16.44 5.76 -17.13
N VAL A 104 -15.36 4.97 -17.11
CA VAL A 104 -14.32 5.06 -16.10
C VAL A 104 -13.12 5.76 -16.70
N ARG A 105 -12.58 6.78 -16.02
CA ARG A 105 -11.37 7.47 -16.44
C ARG A 105 -10.14 6.59 -16.22
N LEU A 106 -9.14 6.68 -17.09
CA LEU A 106 -7.88 5.94 -16.94
C LEU A 106 -7.18 6.25 -15.60
N ASN A 107 -7.21 7.51 -15.17
CA ASN A 107 -6.65 7.96 -13.90
C ASN A 107 -7.29 7.25 -12.69
N TRP A 108 -8.55 6.83 -12.78
CA TRP A 108 -9.19 6.06 -11.71
C TRP A 108 -8.51 4.68 -11.56
N ALA A 109 -8.28 3.97 -12.67
CA ALA A 109 -7.66 2.64 -12.64
C ALA A 109 -6.21 2.70 -12.14
N SER A 110 -5.47 3.74 -12.51
CA SER A 110 -4.13 4.01 -11.97
C SER A 110 -4.17 4.22 -10.45
N ARG A 111 -5.06 5.09 -9.95
CA ARG A 111 -5.22 5.34 -8.50
C ARG A 111 -5.68 4.10 -7.73
N PHE A 112 -6.56 3.29 -8.33
CA PHE A 112 -7.03 2.04 -7.76
C PHE A 112 -5.87 1.03 -7.61
N ALA A 113 -5.04 0.88 -8.64
CA ALA A 113 -3.86 0.01 -8.60
C ALA A 113 -2.82 0.48 -7.54
N ILE A 114 -2.55 1.79 -7.46
CA ILE A 114 -1.68 2.36 -6.41
C ILE A 114 -2.26 2.09 -5.02
N GLY A 115 -3.58 2.21 -4.85
CA GLY A 115 -4.27 1.89 -3.61
C GLY A 115 -4.06 0.43 -3.18
N LEU A 116 -4.15 -0.51 -4.12
CA LEU A 116 -3.89 -1.92 -3.87
C LEU A 116 -2.44 -2.20 -3.47
N ASP A 117 -1.49 -1.57 -4.13
CA ASP A 117 -0.07 -1.75 -3.85
C ASP A 117 0.30 -1.20 -2.46
N ASN A 118 -0.27 -0.05 -2.09
CA ASN A 118 -0.14 0.49 -0.73
C ASN A 118 -0.73 -0.46 0.33
N CYS A 119 -1.82 -1.16 0.03
CA CYS A 119 -2.37 -2.17 0.94
C CYS A 119 -1.42 -3.37 1.07
N ARG A 120 -0.78 -3.82 -0.01
CA ARG A 120 0.26 -4.87 0.06
C ARG A 120 1.43 -4.43 0.92
N HIS A 121 1.92 -3.20 0.73
CA HIS A 121 3.02 -2.64 1.51
C HIS A 121 2.67 -2.50 3.01
N LYS A 122 1.39 -2.37 3.36
CA LYS A 122 0.92 -2.41 4.76
C LYS A 122 0.78 -3.82 5.33
N VAL A 123 0.46 -4.82 4.50
CA VAL A 123 0.35 -6.24 4.90
C VAL A 123 1.74 -6.87 5.12
N ASP A 124 2.76 -6.27 4.49
CA ASP A 124 4.16 -6.49 4.82
C ASP A 124 4.44 -6.05 6.25
N SER A 125 4.43 -7.01 7.17
CA SER A 125 4.67 -6.74 8.59
C SER A 125 6.15 -6.77 8.90
N ARG A 126 6.63 -5.76 9.64
CA ARG A 126 8.00 -5.73 10.14
C ARG A 126 8.35 -7.00 10.93
N SER A 127 7.38 -7.58 11.62
CA SER A 127 7.54 -8.83 12.37
C SER A 127 7.90 -10.02 11.47
N LYS A 128 7.32 -10.15 10.27
CA LYS A 128 7.68 -11.20 9.31
C LYS A 128 9.14 -11.07 8.87
N TYR A 129 9.56 -9.86 8.52
CA TYR A 129 10.96 -9.59 8.16
C TYR A 129 11.90 -9.83 9.34
N SER A 130 11.55 -9.38 10.54
CA SER A 130 12.35 -9.61 11.75
C SER A 130 12.53 -11.11 12.03
N LEU A 131 11.45 -11.90 11.89
CA LEU A 131 11.50 -13.35 12.05
C LEU A 131 12.39 -13.99 10.98
N TYR A 132 12.20 -13.61 9.71
CA TYR A 132 13.01 -14.09 8.59
C TYR A 132 14.51 -13.85 8.84
N PHE A 133 14.91 -12.61 9.16
CA PHE A 133 16.31 -12.28 9.42
C PHE A 133 16.85 -12.97 10.68
N SER A 134 16.04 -13.14 11.72
CA SER A 134 16.45 -13.88 12.92
C SER A 134 16.76 -15.35 12.60
N LEU A 135 15.89 -16.01 11.83
CA LEU A 135 16.08 -17.38 11.39
C LEU A 135 17.29 -17.51 10.44
N LEU A 136 17.48 -16.54 9.55
CA LEU A 136 18.63 -16.49 8.64
C LEU A 136 19.94 -16.37 9.42
N CYS A 137 20.03 -15.43 10.36
CA CYS A 137 21.20 -15.26 11.23
C CYS A 137 21.49 -16.54 12.02
N ASN A 138 20.46 -17.20 12.56
CA ASN A 138 20.62 -18.46 13.27
C ASN A 138 21.22 -19.55 12.38
N LYS A 139 20.81 -19.63 11.10
CA LYS A 139 21.35 -20.59 10.14
C LYS A 139 22.79 -20.26 9.72
N ILE A 140 23.09 -18.98 9.49
CA ILE A 140 24.46 -18.51 9.21
C ILE A 140 25.40 -18.92 10.35
N ASN A 141 24.97 -18.70 11.60
CA ASN A 141 25.74 -19.07 12.79
C ASN A 141 25.87 -20.59 12.95
N GLN A 142 24.78 -21.35 12.75
CA GLN A 142 24.76 -22.81 12.85
C GLN A 142 25.79 -23.46 11.91
N TYR A 143 25.88 -22.98 10.67
CA TYR A 143 26.77 -23.53 9.66
C TYR A 143 28.09 -22.76 9.50
N ARG A 144 28.34 -21.75 10.34
CA ARG A 144 29.52 -20.88 10.27
C ARG A 144 29.77 -20.33 8.86
N VAL A 145 28.70 -19.90 8.20
CA VAL A 145 28.78 -19.37 6.84
C VAL A 145 29.50 -18.03 6.87
N GLU A 146 30.67 -17.98 6.25
CA GLU A 146 31.43 -16.75 6.16
C GLU A 146 30.81 -15.79 5.13
N ALA A 147 30.91 -14.48 5.39
CA ALA A 147 30.29 -13.45 4.55
C ALA A 147 30.66 -13.56 3.07
N ARG A 148 31.88 -14.01 2.75
CA ARG A 148 32.34 -14.23 1.36
C ARG A 148 31.57 -15.31 0.59
N HIS A 149 30.83 -16.18 1.28
CA HIS A 149 30.03 -17.25 0.67
C HIS A 149 28.53 -16.89 0.59
N ILE A 150 28.16 -15.67 0.99
CA ILE A 150 26.78 -15.19 0.93
C ILE A 150 26.59 -14.45 -0.39
N TYR A 151 25.95 -15.11 -1.36
CA TYR A 151 25.67 -14.53 -2.67
C TYR A 151 24.24 -14.01 -2.73
N ASN A 152 24.05 -12.81 -3.27
CA ASN A 152 22.72 -12.29 -3.57
C ASN A 152 22.16 -13.04 -4.79
N ILE A 153 21.19 -13.93 -4.57
CA ILE A 153 20.46 -14.55 -5.66
C ILE A 153 19.16 -13.77 -5.83
N ASP A 154 19.20 -12.73 -6.67
CA ASP A 154 17.98 -12.10 -7.15
C ASP A 154 17.38 -12.93 -8.30
N LYS A 155 16.09 -12.71 -8.59
CA LYS A 155 15.37 -13.46 -9.64
C LYS A 155 16.09 -13.38 -11.00
N LYS A 156 16.80 -12.26 -11.29
CA LYS A 156 17.59 -12.13 -12.51
C LYS A 156 18.89 -12.93 -12.43
N GLY A 157 19.63 -12.89 -11.33
CA GLY A 157 20.85 -13.67 -11.11
C GLY A 157 20.61 -15.18 -11.17
N PHE A 158 19.47 -15.66 -10.65
CA PHE A 158 19.06 -17.06 -10.80
C PHE A 158 18.76 -17.42 -12.25
N ILE A 159 18.00 -16.58 -12.96
CA ILE A 159 17.71 -16.82 -14.39
C ILE A 159 18.99 -16.75 -15.22
N LEU A 160 19.92 -15.84 -14.92
CA LEU A 160 21.21 -15.73 -15.61
C LEU A 160 22.08 -16.96 -15.38
N SER A 161 22.10 -17.54 -14.19
CA SER A 161 22.88 -18.76 -13.91
C SER A 161 22.32 -20.00 -14.64
N ILE A 162 21.01 -20.05 -14.87
CA ILE A 162 20.37 -21.09 -15.69
C ILE A 162 20.58 -20.83 -17.19
N VAL A 163 20.29 -19.61 -17.65
CA VAL A 163 20.32 -19.23 -19.07
C VAL A 163 21.75 -19.25 -19.63
N SER A 164 22.75 -18.87 -18.84
CA SER A 164 24.17 -18.96 -19.25
C SER A 164 24.64 -20.39 -19.55
N ARG A 165 23.95 -21.41 -19.02
CA ARG A 165 24.23 -22.82 -19.30
C ARG A 165 23.45 -23.38 -20.49
N LEU A 166 22.52 -22.60 -21.07
CA LEU A 166 21.70 -23.01 -22.21
C LEU A 166 22.24 -22.39 -23.51
N ARG A 167 22.41 -23.22 -24.54
CA ARG A 167 22.85 -22.77 -25.87
C ARG A 167 21.74 -21.94 -26.51
N ARG A 168 21.97 -20.64 -26.73
CA ARG A 168 20.98 -19.72 -27.32
C ARG A 168 21.01 -19.83 -28.85
N ILE A 169 19.88 -20.19 -29.45
CA ILE A 169 19.72 -20.29 -30.90
C ILE A 169 18.95 -19.07 -31.39
N PHE A 170 19.48 -18.36 -32.38
CA PHE A 170 18.85 -17.21 -33.01
C PHE A 170 18.80 -17.38 -34.53
N SER A 171 17.86 -16.69 -35.18
CA SER A 171 17.87 -16.57 -36.64
C SER A 171 18.95 -15.59 -37.10
N LYS A 172 19.61 -15.89 -38.22
CA LYS A 172 20.72 -15.10 -38.78
C LYS A 172 20.37 -13.61 -38.98
N ALA A 173 19.15 -13.33 -39.46
CA ALA A 173 18.64 -11.98 -39.65
C ALA A 173 18.53 -11.16 -38.34
N SER A 174 18.20 -11.80 -37.20
CA SER A 174 18.16 -11.13 -35.88
C SER A 174 19.54 -10.86 -35.28
N TYR A 175 20.57 -11.62 -35.69
CA TYR A 175 21.95 -11.43 -35.23
C TYR A 175 22.68 -10.30 -35.99
N GLU A 176 22.38 -10.18 -37.29
CA GLU A 176 22.93 -9.14 -38.15
C GLU A 176 22.28 -7.77 -37.88
N GLY A 177 20.99 -7.75 -37.55
CA GLY A 177 20.30 -6.57 -37.02
C GLY A 177 20.78 -6.24 -35.61
N ILE A 178 21.43 -5.08 -35.44
CA ILE A 178 22.10 -4.60 -34.21
C ILE A 178 21.25 -4.68 -32.91
N ARG A 179 19.92 -4.87 -33.01
CA ARG A 179 18.99 -5.07 -31.88
C ARG A 179 19.19 -6.37 -31.09
N GLY A 180 19.88 -7.38 -31.63
CA GLY A 180 20.20 -8.62 -30.91
C GLY A 180 21.54 -8.59 -30.13
N ARG A 181 22.35 -7.54 -30.31
CA ARG A 181 23.71 -7.42 -29.76
C ARG A 181 23.79 -6.69 -28.43
N SER A 182 22.67 -6.39 -27.78
CA SER A 182 22.75 -5.77 -26.46
C SER A 182 23.41 -6.75 -25.49
N THR A 183 24.68 -6.46 -25.16
CA THR A 183 25.28 -6.89 -23.91
C THR A 183 24.24 -6.57 -22.83
N ILE A 184 23.76 -7.58 -22.12
CA ILE A 184 22.93 -7.37 -20.94
C ILE A 184 23.84 -6.64 -19.98
N GLN A 185 23.77 -5.32 -20.01
CA GLN A 185 24.61 -4.45 -19.21
C GLN A 185 24.25 -4.73 -17.75
N ASP A 186 25.24 -5.11 -16.95
CA ASP A 186 25.12 -5.25 -15.51
C ASP A 186 24.81 -3.87 -14.93
N GLY A 187 23.57 -3.70 -14.50
CA GLY A 187 23.07 -2.49 -13.88
C GLY A 187 23.32 -2.49 -12.37
N SER A 188 24.53 -2.82 -11.94
CA SER A 188 24.97 -2.58 -10.57
C SER A 188 25.50 -1.15 -10.50
N ARG A 189 24.58 -0.18 -10.31
CA ARG A 189 24.95 1.16 -9.84
C ARG A 189 25.21 1.08 -8.34
N GLN A 190 26.45 0.76 -7.98
CA GLN A 190 27.22 1.47 -6.97
C GLN A 190 28.65 1.62 -7.48
#